data_AF-A0A932D0Z3-F1
#
_entry.id   AF-A0A932D0Z3-F1
#
_cell.length_a   1.000
_cell.length_b   1.000
_cell.length_c   1.000
_cell.angle_alpha   90.00
_cell.angle_beta   90.00
_cell.angle_gamma   90.00
#
_symmetry.space_group_name_H-M   'P 1'
#
loop_
_entity.id
_entity.type
_entity.pdbx_description
1 polymer ?
#
loop_
_entity_poly.entity_id
_entity_poly.type
_entity_poly.pdbx_seq_one_letter_code
_entity_poly.pdbx_strand_id
1 'polypeptide(L)'
;MRKLIVVLAASWPAAAVALDQPNGVTIPTPPGCDAGRPTGLAATFACACDQAGVCNIGEVCPTEDGPCDDGQNAVCETTMWHSFNDNTCIPSNVSGLDPVAEASVTPETFRPTCALTFTLLTRGTALFDDVFGWYNVTGSAPEPEDLHPMLDCDDAPGSSVVLDIANEPDYAGGDVGFFLFTPESHSAGGSCAGGNCCASIDRLAQGDGYVYYSERSFNPDQNGPDSYIHLLIYDSHVTERKFYFAWEDIYGGSNNDFTDLVTSVEGVECSGGGTSCDTGLTGTCAFGVTACEVGQVVCQELFSPEPEQCDGLDTDCDGELDDGATCPDQQICHDGRCVPDCVLVNEFDCTVETVCDSSSGLCVDPGCEGQSCPPDSVCRAGECVTPCEDVVCPWGRSCRLGACVDPCEGAECAQGEVCREGICFSGCGQCNGVVCEAGLDCDTATGECVDPSCPDGCEAGAHCEDGSCVDSCEGARCPDGQACSGGRCVGPGDPGADGGVGGEGDGGPGSAGEGDDTASCACRHAGMTSKQSTEAAIVLAAVLAFALRRRARGGGD
;
A
#
# COMPACT_ATOMS: atom_id res chain seq x y z
N MET A 1 -3.82 -23.29 40.47
CA MET A 1 -2.60 -22.50 40.18
C MET A 1 -2.00 -23.00 38.87
N ARG A 2 -2.57 -22.60 37.74
CA ARG A 2 -1.98 -22.83 36.41
C ARG A 2 -1.28 -21.54 36.03
N LYS A 3 0.03 -21.62 35.77
CA LYS A 3 0.84 -20.48 35.32
C LYS A 3 0.46 -20.19 33.88
N LEU A 4 -0.15 -19.03 33.66
CA LEU A 4 -0.29 -18.41 32.35
C LEU A 4 1.13 -18.05 31.88
N ILE A 5 1.57 -18.62 30.75
CA ILE A 5 2.77 -18.16 30.05
C ILE A 5 2.24 -17.16 29.03
N VAL A 6 2.30 -15.88 29.38
CA VAL A 6 2.11 -14.79 28.43
C VAL A 6 3.40 -14.72 27.62
N VAL A 7 3.35 -15.13 26.36
CA VAL A 7 4.41 -14.85 25.38
C VAL A 7 4.11 -13.45 24.86
N LEU A 8 4.68 -12.44 25.51
CA LEU A 8 4.79 -11.11 24.92
C LEU A 8 5.77 -11.22 23.75
N ALA A 9 5.24 -11.31 22.53
CA ALA A 9 6.01 -11.00 21.34
C ALA A 9 6.21 -9.48 21.32
N ALA A 10 7.26 -9.02 21.98
CA ALA A 10 7.74 -7.66 21.77
C ALA A 10 8.33 -7.63 20.36
N SER A 11 7.62 -7.05 19.40
CA SER A 11 8.18 -6.52 18.17
C SER A 11 9.16 -5.42 18.58
N TRP A 12 10.43 -5.78 18.67
CA TRP A 12 11.48 -4.77 18.77
C TRP A 12 11.60 -4.20 17.35
N PRO A 13 11.45 -2.88 17.12
CA PRO A 13 11.94 -2.32 15.87
C PRO A 13 13.39 -2.78 15.76
N ALA A 14 13.73 -3.43 14.64
CA ALA A 14 15.09 -3.86 14.39
C ALA A 14 15.97 -2.62 14.61
N ALA A 15 16.85 -2.66 15.61
CA ALA A 15 17.75 -1.55 15.86
C ALA A 15 18.56 -1.36 14.57
N ALA A 16 18.42 -0.19 13.96
CA ALA A 16 19.28 0.33 12.90
C ALA A 16 20.72 -0.18 13.08
N VAL A 17 21.18 -1.06 12.18
CA VAL A 17 22.52 -1.63 12.23
C VAL A 17 23.36 -0.93 11.18
N ALA A 18 24.37 -0.19 11.61
CA ALA A 18 25.36 0.34 10.70
C ALA A 18 25.99 -0.83 9.92
N LEU A 19 26.04 -0.70 8.59
CA LEU A 19 26.57 -1.74 7.71
C LEU A 19 28.09 -1.62 7.64
N ASP A 20 28.78 -2.75 7.56
CA ASP A 20 30.23 -2.79 7.36
C ASP A 20 30.55 -3.42 6.00
N GLN A 21 31.48 -2.81 5.26
CA GLN A 21 32.07 -3.41 4.07
C GLN A 21 33.02 -4.55 4.45
N PRO A 22 33.39 -5.44 3.51
CA PRO A 22 34.37 -6.51 3.75
C PRO A 22 35.75 -6.02 4.26
N ASN A 23 36.07 -4.76 4.02
CA ASN A 23 37.29 -4.09 4.50
C ASN A 23 37.20 -3.66 5.98
N GLY A 24 36.06 -3.86 6.65
CA GLY A 24 35.79 -3.49 8.04
C GLY A 24 35.46 -2.01 8.26
N VAL A 25 35.16 -1.26 7.20
CA VAL A 25 34.73 0.14 7.26
C VAL A 25 33.21 0.18 7.39
N THR A 26 32.74 0.92 8.39
CA THR A 26 31.32 1.24 8.53
C THR A 26 30.89 2.23 7.46
N ILE A 27 29.77 1.93 6.80
CA ILE A 27 29.26 2.64 5.65
C ILE A 27 27.86 3.23 5.89
N PRO A 28 27.50 4.30 5.18
CA PRO A 28 28.38 5.16 4.38
C PRO A 28 29.32 5.99 5.28
N THR A 29 30.41 6.46 4.71
CA THR A 29 31.39 7.28 5.42
C THR A 29 30.81 8.67 5.73
N PRO A 30 31.26 9.31 6.81
CA PRO A 30 30.72 10.61 7.21
C PRO A 30 30.89 11.70 6.15
N PRO A 31 30.05 12.76 6.20
CA PRO A 31 30.11 13.89 5.27
C PRO A 31 31.52 14.47 5.08
N GLY A 32 31.86 14.74 3.83
CA GLY A 32 33.11 15.40 3.44
C GLY A 32 32.95 16.90 3.23
N CYS A 33 34.00 17.53 2.71
CA CYS A 33 33.99 18.93 2.30
C CYS A 33 34.61 19.08 0.91
N ASP A 34 33.86 19.68 -0.03
CA ASP A 34 34.40 20.09 -1.33
C ASP A 34 34.08 21.57 -1.60
N ALA A 35 35.10 22.33 -1.99
CA ALA A 35 35.02 23.76 -2.26
C ALA A 35 34.27 24.60 -1.19
N GLY A 36 34.30 24.19 0.08
CA GLY A 36 33.61 24.87 1.18
C GLY A 36 32.12 24.50 1.31
N ARG A 37 31.66 23.43 0.66
CA ARG A 37 30.31 22.88 0.78
C ARG A 37 30.35 21.49 1.41
N PRO A 38 29.38 21.15 2.28
CA PRO A 38 29.21 19.78 2.75
C PRO A 38 28.98 18.84 1.57
N THR A 39 29.53 17.64 1.65
CA THR A 39 29.35 16.53 0.68
C THR A 39 28.97 15.25 1.42
N GLY A 40 28.72 14.15 0.71
CA GLY A 40 28.22 12.91 1.31
C GLY A 40 26.70 12.82 1.28
N LEU A 41 26.17 11.69 1.76
CA LEU A 41 24.73 11.40 1.68
C LEU A 41 23.86 12.34 2.53
N ALA A 42 24.29 12.72 3.74
CA ALA A 42 23.52 13.66 4.56
C ALA A 42 23.31 15.01 3.85
N ALA A 43 24.34 15.50 3.15
CA ALA A 43 24.25 16.74 2.36
C ALA A 43 23.38 16.56 1.12
N THR A 44 23.43 15.38 0.48
CA THR A 44 22.58 15.04 -0.66
C THR A 44 21.11 15.01 -0.28
N PHE A 45 20.77 14.32 0.82
CA PHE A 45 19.41 14.24 1.34
C PHE A 45 18.92 15.57 1.93
N ALA A 46 19.82 16.42 2.43
CA ALA A 46 19.44 17.78 2.81
C ALA A 46 18.99 18.63 1.62
N CYS A 47 19.35 18.27 0.39
CA CYS A 47 18.86 18.90 -0.83
C CYS A 47 17.72 18.11 -1.52
N ALA A 48 17.32 16.97 -0.96
CA ALA A 48 16.18 16.19 -1.41
C ALA A 48 14.91 16.72 -0.73
N CYS A 49 14.30 17.73 -1.36
CA CYS A 49 13.20 18.50 -0.79
C CYS A 49 11.95 18.48 -1.67
N ASP A 50 10.81 18.82 -1.07
CA ASP A 50 9.56 19.11 -1.77
C ASP A 50 9.70 20.29 -2.77
N GLN A 51 10.66 21.17 -2.54
CA GLN A 51 10.98 22.33 -3.38
C GLN A 51 12.30 22.15 -4.12
N ALA A 52 12.22 22.14 -5.46
CA ALA A 52 13.40 22.03 -6.32
C ALA A 52 14.41 23.18 -6.09
N GLY A 53 15.67 22.81 -5.88
CA GLY A 53 16.79 23.74 -5.73
C GLY A 53 16.94 24.37 -4.35
N VAL A 54 16.14 23.96 -3.37
CA VAL A 54 16.31 24.33 -1.95
C VAL A 54 17.10 23.22 -1.24
N CYS A 55 17.92 23.60 -0.26
CA CYS A 55 18.59 22.66 0.62
C CYS A 55 18.41 23.08 2.08
N ASN A 56 18.18 22.10 2.94
CA ASN A 56 18.15 22.26 4.38
C ASN A 56 19.57 22.20 4.98
N ILE A 57 20.45 23.08 4.50
CA ILE A 57 21.82 23.23 5.01
C ILE A 57 21.99 24.66 5.51
N GLY A 58 22.03 24.83 6.83
CA GLY A 58 22.13 26.14 7.47
C GLY A 58 23.50 26.79 7.29
N GLU A 59 23.50 28.12 7.14
CA GLU A 59 24.73 28.91 7.10
C GLU A 59 25.58 28.75 8.39
N VAL A 60 26.86 29.08 8.29
CA VAL A 60 27.80 29.01 9.43
C VAL A 60 27.32 29.93 10.56
N CYS A 61 27.21 29.41 11.79
CA CYS A 61 26.75 30.22 12.91
C CYS A 61 27.78 31.31 13.29
N PRO A 62 27.42 32.60 13.22
CA PRO A 62 28.40 33.69 13.34
C PRO A 62 28.83 34.00 14.78
N THR A 63 27.97 33.74 15.78
CA THR A 63 28.22 34.08 17.20
C THR A 63 27.47 33.15 18.14
N GLU A 64 28.06 32.85 19.31
CA GLU A 64 27.50 31.97 20.34
C GLU A 64 26.10 32.38 20.82
N ASP A 65 25.87 33.68 21.03
CA ASP A 65 24.61 34.24 21.54
C ASP A 65 23.69 34.81 20.43
N GLY A 66 24.05 34.62 19.15
CA GLY A 66 23.29 35.15 18.01
C GLY A 66 22.34 34.12 17.41
N PRO A 67 21.44 34.54 16.50
CA PRO A 67 20.63 33.59 15.76
C PRO A 67 21.54 32.78 14.84
N CYS A 68 21.69 31.49 15.12
CA CYS A 68 22.21 30.53 14.15
C CYS A 68 21.09 30.19 13.16
N ASP A 69 21.45 29.95 11.90
CA ASP A 69 20.57 29.32 10.92
C ASP A 69 20.34 27.87 11.34
N ASP A 70 19.08 27.46 11.48
CA ASP A 70 18.68 26.10 11.87
C ASP A 70 18.59 25.15 10.67
N GLY A 71 18.85 25.65 9.46
CA GLY A 71 18.88 24.88 8.23
C GLY A 71 17.50 24.48 7.73
N GLN A 72 16.38 24.87 8.35
CA GLN A 72 15.05 24.43 7.93
C GLN A 72 14.45 25.39 6.89
N ASN A 73 14.86 25.22 5.63
CA ASN A 73 14.46 26.07 4.51
C ASN A 73 13.25 25.53 3.73
N ALA A 74 13.04 24.21 3.73
CA ALA A 74 11.93 23.49 3.10
C ALA A 74 11.65 22.16 3.83
N VAL A 75 10.73 21.34 3.31
CA VAL A 75 10.53 19.97 3.80
C VAL A 75 11.48 19.07 3.02
N CYS A 76 12.54 18.61 3.69
CA CYS A 76 13.60 17.80 3.09
C CYS A 76 13.87 16.56 3.95
N GLU A 77 14.43 15.52 3.34
CA GLU A 77 14.74 14.25 4.02
C GLU A 77 15.65 14.45 5.23
N THR A 78 16.67 15.30 5.07
CA THR A 78 17.65 15.60 6.11
C THR A 78 17.72 17.12 6.30
N THR A 79 18.11 17.54 7.50
CA THR A 79 18.43 18.94 7.82
C THR A 79 19.79 18.97 8.50
N MET A 80 20.67 19.86 8.06
CA MET A 80 22.02 20.05 8.61
C MET A 80 22.22 21.51 9.03
N TRP A 81 22.84 21.76 10.19
CA TRP A 81 23.12 23.13 10.64
C TRP A 81 24.33 23.25 11.56
N HIS A 82 24.98 24.40 11.52
CA HIS A 82 26.23 24.63 12.24
C HIS A 82 25.98 25.04 13.70
N SER A 83 26.79 24.49 14.59
CA SER A 83 26.96 25.06 15.94
C SER A 83 27.89 26.27 15.94
N PHE A 84 27.97 27.03 17.04
CA PHE A 84 29.01 28.04 17.18
C PHE A 84 30.40 27.38 17.27
N ASN A 85 31.40 27.97 16.60
CA ASN A 85 32.78 27.42 16.46
C ASN A 85 32.84 26.02 15.79
N ASP A 86 31.83 25.71 14.99
CA ASP A 86 31.81 24.48 14.21
C ASP A 86 32.83 24.51 13.05
N ASN A 87 33.07 23.35 12.44
CA ASN A 87 33.72 23.29 11.15
C ASN A 87 32.88 24.08 10.14
N THR A 88 33.43 25.12 9.55
CA THR A 88 32.70 26.02 8.64
C THR A 88 32.22 25.37 7.34
N CYS A 89 32.66 24.14 7.07
CA CYS A 89 32.26 23.37 5.90
C CYS A 89 31.35 22.18 6.23
N ILE A 90 31.47 21.61 7.42
CA ILE A 90 30.74 20.39 7.79
C ILE A 90 29.94 20.71 9.06
N PRO A 91 28.62 20.90 8.93
CA PRO A 91 27.72 21.03 10.07
C PRO A 91 27.86 19.85 11.04
N SER A 92 28.02 20.14 12.33
CA SER A 92 28.04 19.12 13.39
C SER A 92 26.66 18.61 13.77
N ASN A 93 25.58 19.33 13.42
CA ASN A 93 24.22 18.90 13.71
C ASN A 93 23.53 18.41 12.44
N VAL A 94 22.82 17.29 12.60
CA VAL A 94 22.01 16.66 11.56
C VAL A 94 20.73 16.11 12.20
N SER A 95 19.62 16.16 11.47
CA SER A 95 18.36 15.52 11.84
C SER A 95 17.57 15.10 10.60
N GLY A 96 16.60 14.21 10.76
CA GLY A 96 15.85 13.61 9.64
C GLY A 96 16.44 12.25 9.30
N LEU A 97 16.37 11.88 8.03
CA LEU A 97 16.95 10.64 7.50
C LEU A 97 18.46 10.59 7.79
N ASP A 98 18.88 9.61 8.58
CA ASP A 98 20.27 9.35 8.97
C ASP A 98 20.93 8.34 8.03
N PRO A 99 21.91 8.76 7.20
CA PRO A 99 22.51 7.88 6.20
C PRO A 99 23.20 6.64 6.77
N VAL A 100 23.65 6.66 8.03
CA VAL A 100 24.37 5.53 8.65
C VAL A 100 23.42 4.60 9.37
N ALA A 101 22.47 5.16 10.11
CA ALA A 101 21.52 4.35 10.88
C ALA A 101 20.51 3.66 9.96
N GLU A 102 20.08 4.33 8.88
CA GLU A 102 18.96 3.87 8.06
C GLU A 102 19.38 3.23 6.74
N ALA A 103 20.69 3.05 6.53
CA ALA A 103 21.23 2.35 5.38
C ALA A 103 20.73 0.90 5.35
N SER A 104 20.09 0.52 4.26
CA SER A 104 19.65 -0.86 4.03
C SER A 104 20.22 -1.44 2.74
N VAL A 105 20.36 -2.76 2.71
CA VAL A 105 20.70 -3.57 1.52
C VAL A 105 19.50 -4.38 1.03
N THR A 106 18.33 -4.12 1.63
CA THR A 106 17.04 -4.70 1.26
C THR A 106 15.99 -3.58 1.16
N PRO A 107 14.91 -3.78 0.38
CA PRO A 107 14.63 -4.94 -0.46
C PRO A 107 15.57 -5.00 -1.69
N GLU A 108 15.83 -6.19 -2.22
CA GLU A 108 16.65 -6.33 -3.45
C GLU A 108 15.80 -6.18 -4.73
N THR A 109 14.48 -6.28 -4.59
CA THR A 109 13.50 -6.25 -5.68
C THR A 109 12.30 -5.39 -5.30
N PHE A 110 11.69 -4.76 -6.30
CA PHE A 110 10.68 -3.73 -6.11
C PHE A 110 9.46 -4.06 -6.94
N ARG A 111 8.27 -3.88 -6.37
CA ARG A 111 7.01 -4.02 -7.08
C ARG A 111 6.57 -2.66 -7.62
N PRO A 112 6.49 -2.50 -8.94
CA PRO A 112 5.95 -1.31 -9.54
C PRO A 112 4.43 -1.28 -9.33
N THR A 113 3.92 -0.15 -8.87
CA THR A 113 2.49 0.00 -8.55
C THR A 113 1.91 1.27 -9.18
N CYS A 114 2.77 2.16 -9.66
CA CYS A 114 2.46 3.40 -10.35
C CYS A 114 3.42 3.58 -11.54
N ALA A 115 3.23 4.65 -12.31
CA ALA A 115 4.33 5.16 -13.13
C ALA A 115 5.50 5.55 -12.21
N LEU A 116 6.68 5.02 -12.50
CA LEU A 116 7.86 5.21 -11.67
C LEU A 116 8.56 6.49 -12.09
N THR A 117 8.80 7.40 -11.15
CA THR A 117 9.59 8.61 -11.41
C THR A 117 10.96 8.47 -10.81
N PHE A 118 11.97 8.37 -11.67
CA PHE A 118 13.37 8.33 -11.30
C PHE A 118 13.94 9.72 -11.38
N THR A 119 14.65 10.16 -10.35
CA THR A 119 15.36 11.45 -10.35
C THR A 119 16.79 11.26 -9.92
N LEU A 120 17.74 11.80 -10.70
CA LEU A 120 19.15 11.84 -10.35
C LEU A 120 19.41 12.97 -9.34
N LEU A 121 19.86 12.64 -8.13
CA LEU A 121 20.17 13.63 -7.09
C LEU A 121 21.60 14.11 -7.19
N THR A 122 22.56 13.20 -7.34
CA THR A 122 23.97 13.54 -7.47
C THR A 122 24.75 12.41 -8.14
N ARG A 123 25.88 12.78 -8.76
CA ARG A 123 26.96 11.87 -9.17
C ARG A 123 28.23 12.03 -8.31
N GLY A 124 28.10 12.75 -7.19
CA GLY A 124 29.14 12.94 -6.18
C GLY A 124 30.50 13.32 -6.75
N THR A 125 31.52 12.57 -6.33
CA THR A 125 32.89 12.63 -6.89
C THR A 125 33.22 11.42 -7.75
N ALA A 126 32.21 10.80 -8.37
CA ALA A 126 32.36 9.60 -9.17
C ALA A 126 33.50 9.75 -10.19
N LEU A 127 34.34 8.73 -10.28
CA LEU A 127 35.34 8.65 -11.34
C LEU A 127 34.69 8.21 -12.65
N PHE A 128 33.64 7.41 -12.54
CA PHE A 128 32.93 6.81 -13.64
C PHE A 128 31.62 7.57 -13.90
N ASP A 129 31.31 7.79 -15.18
CA ASP A 129 30.03 8.36 -15.59
C ASP A 129 29.11 7.17 -15.91
N ASP A 130 28.40 6.69 -14.89
CA ASP A 130 27.63 5.45 -14.95
C ASP A 130 26.28 5.58 -15.67
N VAL A 131 25.80 4.43 -16.17
CA VAL A 131 24.42 4.24 -16.64
C VAL A 131 23.61 3.55 -15.55
N PHE A 132 22.40 4.04 -15.32
CA PHE A 132 21.46 3.43 -14.37
C PHE A 132 20.16 3.04 -15.07
N GLY A 133 19.59 1.90 -14.68
CA GLY A 133 18.39 1.38 -15.31
C GLY A 133 17.70 0.30 -14.49
N TRP A 134 16.73 -0.36 -15.12
CA TRP A 134 15.92 -1.41 -14.51
C TRP A 134 15.98 -2.71 -15.32
N TYR A 135 15.55 -3.81 -14.71
CA TYR A 135 15.39 -5.11 -15.35
C TYR A 135 14.22 -5.90 -14.72
N ASN A 136 13.65 -6.85 -15.46
CA ASN A 136 12.59 -7.73 -14.95
C ASN A 136 13.19 -8.81 -14.02
N VAL A 137 12.60 -9.01 -12.83
CA VAL A 137 13.06 -10.05 -11.91
C VAL A 137 12.60 -11.43 -12.41
N THR A 138 13.55 -12.25 -12.82
CA THR A 138 13.30 -13.60 -13.37
C THR A 138 13.81 -14.73 -12.47
N GLY A 139 14.55 -14.40 -11.40
CA GLY A 139 15.28 -15.36 -10.57
C GLY A 139 16.63 -15.81 -11.17
N SER A 140 17.06 -15.21 -12.27
CA SER A 140 18.38 -15.37 -12.87
C SER A 140 19.01 -14.02 -13.19
N ALA A 141 20.34 -13.96 -13.22
CA ALA A 141 21.07 -12.76 -13.60
C ALA A 141 20.64 -12.28 -15.01
N PRO A 142 20.33 -10.99 -15.20
CA PRO A 142 19.95 -10.45 -16.50
C PRO A 142 21.09 -10.53 -17.52
N GLU A 143 20.77 -10.80 -18.78
CA GLU A 143 21.71 -10.60 -19.88
C GLU A 143 21.74 -9.11 -20.28
N PRO A 144 22.78 -8.61 -20.97
CA PRO A 144 22.86 -7.19 -21.35
C PRO A 144 21.67 -6.67 -22.18
N GLU A 145 20.95 -7.56 -22.87
CA GLU A 145 19.75 -7.23 -23.65
C GLU A 145 18.47 -7.11 -22.81
N ASP A 146 18.49 -7.62 -21.58
CA ASP A 146 17.39 -7.51 -20.59
C ASP A 146 17.53 -6.24 -19.73
N LEU A 147 18.58 -5.44 -19.95
CA LEU A 147 18.86 -4.21 -19.22
C LEU A 147 18.23 -3.02 -19.92
N HIS A 148 17.35 -2.32 -19.20
CA HIS A 148 16.64 -1.15 -19.70
C HIS A 148 17.22 0.12 -19.07
N PRO A 149 18.20 0.78 -19.71
CA PRO A 149 18.79 2.02 -19.21
C PRO A 149 17.75 3.14 -19.14
N MET A 150 17.81 3.92 -18.06
CA MET A 150 16.94 5.07 -17.81
C MET A 150 17.73 6.37 -17.73
N LEU A 151 18.87 6.35 -17.04
CA LEU A 151 19.78 7.49 -16.95
C LEU A 151 21.07 7.15 -17.68
N ASP A 152 21.44 7.99 -18.63
CA ASP A 152 22.67 7.89 -19.40
C ASP A 152 23.85 8.53 -18.64
N CYS A 153 25.08 8.23 -19.05
CA CYS A 153 26.30 8.69 -18.38
C CYS A 153 26.39 10.21 -18.18
N ASP A 154 25.81 11.00 -19.09
CA ASP A 154 25.93 12.46 -19.14
C ASP A 154 24.72 13.20 -18.57
N ASP A 155 23.73 12.48 -18.04
CA ASP A 155 22.61 13.08 -17.33
C ASP A 155 23.08 13.83 -16.09
N ALA A 156 22.61 15.08 -15.97
CA ALA A 156 22.99 15.97 -14.88
C ALA A 156 22.09 15.79 -13.64
N PRO A 157 22.56 16.11 -12.42
CA PRO A 157 21.70 16.22 -11.25
C PRO A 157 20.44 17.04 -11.51
N GLY A 158 19.28 16.51 -11.09
CA GLY A 158 17.95 17.03 -11.36
C GLY A 158 17.28 16.47 -12.62
N SER A 159 17.99 15.66 -13.44
CA SER A 159 17.38 14.93 -14.55
C SER A 159 16.41 13.88 -14.01
N SER A 160 15.26 13.73 -14.67
CA SER A 160 14.25 12.76 -14.28
C SER A 160 13.67 12.01 -15.48
N VAL A 161 13.30 10.76 -15.23
CA VAL A 161 12.67 9.85 -16.20
C VAL A 161 11.43 9.25 -15.57
N VAL A 162 10.34 9.25 -16.33
CA VAL A 162 9.09 8.61 -15.92
C VAL A 162 8.93 7.32 -16.71
N LEU A 163 8.91 6.19 -16.02
CA LEU A 163 8.60 4.89 -16.58
C LEU A 163 7.13 4.57 -16.30
N ASP A 164 6.29 4.74 -17.32
CA ASP A 164 4.89 4.30 -17.25
C ASP A 164 4.84 2.78 -17.43
N ILE A 165 5.03 2.06 -16.32
CA ILE A 165 5.22 0.63 -16.38
C ILE A 165 3.99 -0.13 -16.87
N ALA A 166 2.79 0.43 -16.67
CA ALA A 166 1.54 -0.16 -17.17
C ALA A 166 1.49 -0.20 -18.71
N ASN A 167 2.26 0.66 -19.37
CA ASN A 167 2.32 0.75 -20.82
C ASN A 167 3.70 0.39 -21.39
N GLU A 168 4.64 -0.05 -20.55
CA GLU A 168 6.00 -0.41 -20.96
C GLU A 168 5.98 -1.79 -21.65
N PRO A 169 6.25 -1.88 -22.96
CA PRO A 169 6.18 -3.16 -23.69
C PRO A 169 7.18 -4.20 -23.20
N ASP A 170 8.30 -3.74 -22.63
CA ASP A 170 9.35 -4.61 -22.14
C ASP A 170 9.13 -5.06 -20.68
N TYR A 171 8.09 -4.57 -20.00
CA TYR A 171 7.72 -5.05 -18.66
C TYR A 171 6.97 -6.38 -18.73
N ALA A 172 7.52 -7.40 -18.09
CA ALA A 172 7.00 -8.76 -18.11
C ALA A 172 5.93 -9.04 -17.03
N GLY A 173 5.62 -8.05 -16.19
CA GLY A 173 4.80 -8.22 -14.99
C GLY A 173 5.62 -8.71 -13.79
N GLY A 174 5.18 -8.38 -12.58
CA GLY A 174 5.85 -8.75 -11.33
C GLY A 174 6.87 -7.73 -10.83
N ASP A 175 7.89 -8.19 -10.11
CA ASP A 175 8.88 -7.29 -9.52
C ASP A 175 9.97 -6.91 -10.54
N VAL A 176 10.58 -5.74 -10.33
CA VAL A 176 11.74 -5.23 -11.08
C VAL A 176 12.93 -5.08 -10.14
N GLY A 177 14.13 -5.19 -10.70
CA GLY A 177 15.38 -4.82 -10.05
C GLY A 177 16.02 -3.62 -10.74
N PHE A 178 17.04 -3.07 -10.09
CA PHE A 178 17.79 -1.93 -10.60
C PHE A 178 19.26 -2.28 -10.82
N PHE A 179 19.87 -1.66 -11.81
CA PHE A 179 21.28 -1.87 -12.09
C PHE A 179 22.04 -0.55 -12.25
N LEU A 180 23.33 -0.62 -11.92
CA LEU A 180 24.33 0.38 -12.23
C LEU A 180 25.38 -0.26 -13.14
N PHE A 181 25.66 0.36 -14.29
CA PHE A 181 26.75 -0.04 -15.16
C PHE A 181 27.90 0.96 -15.08
N THR A 182 29.05 0.49 -14.60
CA THR A 182 30.32 1.23 -14.56
C THR A 182 31.24 0.81 -15.71
N PRO A 183 31.91 1.74 -16.41
CA PRO A 183 32.86 1.44 -17.47
C PRO A 183 34.27 1.16 -16.93
N GLU A 184 34.42 0.66 -15.70
CA GLU A 184 35.72 0.31 -15.13
C GLU A 184 36.48 -0.74 -15.97
N SER A 185 37.80 -0.57 -16.07
CA SER A 185 38.68 -1.49 -16.79
C SER A 185 38.95 -2.77 -16.00
N HIS A 186 38.58 -3.92 -16.58
CA HIS A 186 38.96 -5.24 -16.07
C HIS A 186 40.49 -5.45 -15.91
N SER A 187 41.30 -4.72 -16.66
CA SER A 187 42.76 -4.88 -16.69
C SER A 187 43.52 -3.85 -15.86
N ALA A 188 42.84 -2.79 -15.44
CA ALA A 188 43.41 -1.67 -14.69
C ALA A 188 42.33 -1.06 -13.80
N GLY A 189 42.08 -1.70 -12.65
CA GLY A 189 41.06 -1.24 -11.70
C GLY A 189 41.26 0.22 -11.28
N GLY A 190 40.16 0.91 -11.03
CA GLY A 190 40.11 2.35 -10.78
C GLY A 190 40.45 3.20 -12.01
N SER A 191 40.30 2.66 -13.22
CA SER A 191 40.45 3.43 -14.46
C SER A 191 39.43 3.00 -15.50
N CYS A 192 39.06 3.91 -16.39
CA CYS A 192 38.00 3.67 -17.36
C CYS A 192 38.49 2.77 -18.51
N ALA A 193 37.71 1.75 -18.88
CA ALA A 193 37.97 0.89 -20.02
C ALA A 193 38.15 1.75 -21.29
N GLY A 194 39.20 1.46 -22.07
CA GLY A 194 39.54 2.24 -23.25
C GLY A 194 39.88 3.73 -23.01
N GLY A 195 40.02 4.16 -21.75
CA GLY A 195 40.20 5.56 -21.37
C GLY A 195 38.95 6.44 -21.52
N ASN A 196 37.77 5.83 -21.68
CA ASN A 196 36.49 6.53 -21.78
C ASN A 196 35.65 6.22 -20.53
N CYS A 197 35.33 7.25 -19.75
CA CYS A 197 34.59 7.10 -18.49
C CYS A 197 33.07 7.18 -18.65
N CYS A 198 32.56 7.48 -19.85
CA CYS A 198 31.12 7.41 -20.12
C CYS A 198 30.70 5.96 -20.45
N ALA A 199 29.84 5.42 -19.58
CA ALA A 199 29.18 4.15 -19.75
C ALA A 199 28.10 4.18 -20.84
N SER A 200 27.86 3.05 -21.50
CA SER A 200 26.73 2.81 -22.41
C SER A 200 26.49 1.32 -22.58
N ILE A 201 25.26 0.89 -22.82
CA ILE A 201 24.91 -0.53 -23.02
C ILE A 201 25.66 -1.13 -24.22
N ASP A 202 25.91 -0.35 -25.29
CA ASP A 202 26.74 -0.78 -26.41
C ASP A 202 28.15 -1.20 -26.00
N ARG A 203 28.73 -0.52 -25.00
CA ARG A 203 30.05 -0.85 -24.46
C ARG A 203 30.01 -2.05 -23.53
N LEU A 204 28.96 -2.17 -22.72
CA LEU A 204 28.70 -3.38 -21.93
C LEU A 204 28.64 -4.61 -22.83
N ALA A 205 27.91 -4.53 -23.96
CA ALA A 205 27.80 -5.60 -24.94
C ALA A 205 29.16 -5.95 -25.62
N GLN A 206 30.13 -5.04 -25.57
CA GLN A 206 31.51 -5.28 -26.04
C GLN A 206 32.42 -5.89 -24.96
N GLY A 207 31.91 -6.07 -23.74
CA GLY A 207 32.64 -6.61 -22.59
C GLY A 207 33.48 -5.57 -21.84
N ASP A 208 33.13 -4.29 -21.94
CA ASP A 208 33.69 -3.26 -21.05
C ASP A 208 32.90 -3.20 -19.74
N GLY A 209 33.58 -2.96 -18.62
CA GLY A 209 32.94 -2.55 -17.37
C GLY A 209 32.34 -3.66 -16.51
N TYR A 210 31.64 -3.26 -15.48
CA TYR A 210 30.93 -4.14 -14.54
C TYR A 210 29.50 -3.64 -14.36
N VAL A 211 28.57 -4.58 -14.15
CA VAL A 211 27.19 -4.26 -13.79
C VAL A 211 26.96 -4.68 -12.36
N TYR A 212 26.47 -3.77 -11.54
CA TYR A 212 25.98 -4.03 -10.19
C TYR A 212 24.46 -4.03 -10.21
N TYR A 213 23.87 -4.91 -9.42
CA TYR A 213 22.44 -5.17 -9.37
C TYR A 213 21.93 -4.94 -7.95
N SER A 214 20.67 -4.54 -7.84
CA SER A 214 19.95 -4.52 -6.57
C SER A 214 19.86 -5.94 -5.97
N GLU A 215 19.71 -6.97 -6.81
CA GLU A 215 19.91 -8.36 -6.42
C GLU A 215 21.40 -8.67 -6.27
N ARG A 216 21.90 -8.52 -5.03
CA ARG A 216 23.32 -8.63 -4.69
C ARG A 216 23.92 -9.99 -5.06
N SER A 217 23.09 -11.01 -5.14
CA SER A 217 23.52 -12.35 -5.54
C SER A 217 24.12 -12.40 -6.95
N PHE A 218 23.79 -11.42 -7.81
CA PHE A 218 24.26 -11.29 -9.19
C PHE A 218 25.48 -10.37 -9.35
N ASN A 219 25.92 -9.70 -8.27
CA ASN A 219 27.06 -8.80 -8.34
C ASN A 219 28.36 -9.56 -8.69
N PRO A 220 29.23 -8.96 -9.51
CA PRO A 220 30.38 -9.64 -10.09
C PRO A 220 31.45 -10.05 -9.06
N ASP A 221 31.47 -9.42 -7.90
CA ASP A 221 32.34 -9.71 -6.76
C ASP A 221 31.59 -10.35 -5.58
N GLN A 222 30.43 -10.96 -5.83
CA GLN A 222 29.68 -11.68 -4.82
C GLN A 222 30.51 -12.82 -4.21
N ASN A 223 30.65 -12.77 -2.88
CA ASN A 223 31.44 -13.70 -2.07
C ASN A 223 30.74 -13.99 -0.73
N GLY A 224 29.43 -14.24 -0.78
CA GLY A 224 28.58 -14.50 0.39
C GLY A 224 28.61 -13.32 1.38
N PRO A 225 28.92 -13.55 2.67
CA PRO A 225 28.96 -12.48 3.66
C PRO A 225 30.11 -11.48 3.45
N ASP A 226 31.11 -11.83 2.65
CA ASP A 226 32.26 -10.97 2.32
C ASP A 226 32.09 -10.26 0.96
N SER A 227 30.86 -10.20 0.43
CA SER A 227 30.56 -9.45 -0.81
C SER A 227 30.68 -7.95 -0.56
N TYR A 228 31.22 -7.20 -1.52
CA TYR A 228 31.15 -5.74 -1.45
C TYR A 228 29.70 -5.28 -1.62
N ILE A 229 29.33 -4.29 -0.82
CA ILE A 229 28.02 -3.64 -0.91
C ILE A 229 28.16 -2.52 -1.94
N HIS A 230 27.35 -2.61 -3.01
CA HIS A 230 27.33 -1.63 -4.09
C HIS A 230 26.11 -0.72 -4.05
N LEU A 231 25.09 -1.08 -3.29
CA LEU A 231 23.83 -0.36 -3.21
C LEU A 231 23.40 -0.22 -1.75
N LEU A 232 23.17 1.02 -1.34
CA LEU A 232 22.41 1.36 -0.15
C LEU A 232 21.05 1.93 -0.54
N ILE A 233 20.04 1.48 0.18
CA ILE A 233 18.63 1.80 -0.04
C ILE A 233 18.13 2.53 1.19
N TYR A 234 17.42 3.62 0.97
CA TYR A 234 16.80 4.42 2.01
C TYR A 234 15.31 4.63 1.69
N ASP A 235 14.49 4.54 2.72
CA ASP A 235 13.09 4.98 2.64
C ASP A 235 13.02 6.50 2.79
N SER A 236 12.02 7.12 2.18
CA SER A 236 11.79 8.55 2.30
C SER A 236 10.98 8.85 3.55
N HIS A 237 11.41 9.85 4.31
CA HIS A 237 10.65 10.39 5.43
C HIS A 237 9.66 11.49 5.01
N VAL A 238 9.77 11.96 3.77
CA VAL A 238 9.02 13.12 3.27
C VAL A 238 7.95 12.73 2.26
N THR A 239 8.21 11.71 1.43
CA THR A 239 7.34 11.29 0.33
C THR A 239 7.08 9.80 0.45
N GLU A 240 5.82 9.42 0.60
CA GLU A 240 5.44 8.00 0.65
C GLU A 240 5.86 7.28 -0.64
N ARG A 241 6.25 6.00 -0.51
CA ARG A 241 6.57 5.11 -1.65
C ARG A 241 7.68 5.68 -2.54
N LYS A 242 8.64 6.35 -1.89
CA LYS A 242 9.84 6.87 -2.51
C LYS A 242 11.07 6.28 -1.85
N PHE A 243 11.93 5.66 -2.64
CA PHE A 243 13.21 5.15 -2.18
C PHE A 243 14.36 5.99 -2.74
N TYR A 244 15.46 6.04 -2.01
CA TYR A 244 16.73 6.51 -2.51
C TYR A 244 17.69 5.35 -2.69
N PHE A 245 18.36 5.31 -3.83
CA PHE A 245 19.42 4.38 -4.18
C PHE A 245 20.72 5.13 -4.24
N ALA A 246 21.63 4.79 -3.33
CA ALA A 246 22.97 5.34 -3.23
C ALA A 246 23.96 4.24 -3.62
N TRP A 247 24.75 4.47 -4.65
CA TRP A 247 25.59 3.44 -5.25
C TRP A 247 27.10 3.69 -5.06
N GLU A 248 27.85 2.58 -5.08
CA GLU A 248 29.30 2.55 -5.24
C GLU A 248 29.67 1.81 -6.54
N ASP A 249 30.63 2.36 -7.28
CA ASP A 249 30.88 2.01 -8.68
C ASP A 249 32.22 1.28 -8.95
N ILE A 250 32.88 0.75 -7.91
CA ILE A 250 34.24 0.18 -7.97
C ILE A 250 34.28 -1.33 -7.71
N TYR A 251 34.77 -2.13 -8.66
CA TYR A 251 34.84 -3.58 -8.51
C TYR A 251 35.81 -4.02 -7.42
N GLY A 252 35.33 -4.87 -6.49
CA GLY A 252 36.14 -5.41 -5.41
C GLY A 252 36.68 -4.36 -4.44
N GLY A 253 36.04 -3.19 -4.39
CA GLY A 253 36.45 -2.04 -3.62
C GLY A 253 35.29 -1.06 -3.41
N SER A 254 35.57 0.03 -2.70
CA SER A 254 34.61 1.10 -2.44
C SER A 254 35.36 2.27 -1.80
N ASN A 255 35.01 3.50 -2.17
CA ASN A 255 35.45 4.70 -1.44
C ASN A 255 34.62 4.87 -0.14
N ASN A 256 33.49 4.18 -0.08
CA ASN A 256 32.57 3.98 1.02
C ASN A 256 31.69 5.20 1.33
N ASP A 257 31.59 6.19 0.44
CA ASP A 257 30.72 7.36 0.63
C ASP A 257 29.33 7.23 -0.04
N PHE A 258 29.16 6.27 -0.95
CA PHE A 258 27.94 5.94 -1.69
C PHE A 258 27.33 7.13 -2.44
N THR A 259 28.16 8.10 -2.83
CA THR A 259 27.72 9.27 -3.58
C THR A 259 27.99 9.20 -5.07
N ASP A 260 28.58 8.11 -5.56
CA ASP A 260 28.97 7.95 -6.97
C ASP A 260 27.75 8.07 -7.90
N LEU A 261 26.63 7.46 -7.50
CA LEU A 261 25.32 7.76 -8.05
C LEU A 261 24.25 7.71 -6.96
N VAL A 262 23.53 8.80 -6.77
CA VAL A 262 22.33 8.81 -5.91
C VAL A 262 21.11 9.14 -6.75
N THR A 263 20.16 8.22 -6.78
CA THR A 263 18.87 8.40 -7.45
C THR A 263 17.73 8.24 -6.48
N SER A 264 16.59 8.87 -6.74
CA SER A 264 15.34 8.58 -6.06
C SER A 264 14.34 7.94 -7.02
N VAL A 265 13.47 7.10 -6.49
CA VAL A 265 12.44 6.40 -7.25
C VAL A 265 11.13 6.52 -6.51
N GLU A 266 10.17 7.23 -7.11
CA GLU A 266 8.82 7.40 -6.59
C GLU A 266 7.84 6.50 -7.34
N GLY A 267 6.85 5.93 -6.63
CA GLY A 267 5.81 5.08 -7.22
C GLY A 267 6.15 3.58 -7.23
N VAL A 268 7.24 3.19 -6.57
CA VAL A 268 7.58 1.79 -6.30
C VAL A 268 7.19 1.40 -4.89
N GLU A 269 6.80 0.15 -4.71
CA GLU A 269 6.79 -0.52 -3.41
C GLU A 269 7.86 -1.59 -3.37
N CYS A 270 8.21 -2.07 -2.18
CA CYS A 270 9.06 -3.25 -2.08
C CYS A 270 8.30 -4.52 -2.42
N SER A 271 9.02 -5.59 -2.80
CA SER A 271 8.40 -6.90 -2.94
C SER A 271 7.71 -7.33 -1.63
N GLY A 272 6.40 -7.58 -1.69
CA GLY A 272 5.56 -7.88 -0.53
C GLY A 272 4.89 -6.67 0.13
N GLY A 273 5.11 -5.45 -0.35
CA GLY A 273 4.31 -4.27 -0.03
C GLY A 273 2.96 -4.24 -0.75
N GLY A 274 2.01 -3.47 -0.21
CA GLY A 274 0.69 -3.21 -0.78
C GLY A 274 -0.34 -4.33 -0.58
N THR A 275 0.00 -5.39 0.16
CA THR A 275 -0.92 -6.50 0.47
C THR A 275 -1.66 -6.25 1.77
N SER A 276 -2.90 -6.71 1.91
CA SER A 276 -3.60 -6.65 3.19
C SER A 276 -2.89 -7.49 4.24
N CYS A 277 -2.86 -7.02 5.48
CA CYS A 277 -2.27 -7.72 6.60
C CYS A 277 -3.02 -7.42 7.91
N ASP A 278 -2.79 -8.27 8.91
CA ASP A 278 -3.30 -8.10 10.27
C ASP A 278 -2.21 -7.45 11.14
N THR A 279 -2.49 -6.29 11.71
CA THR A 279 -1.58 -5.53 12.58
C THR A 279 -1.42 -6.16 13.96
N GLY A 280 -2.33 -7.07 14.34
CA GLY A 280 -2.45 -7.66 15.67
C GLY A 280 -3.15 -6.75 16.69
N LEU A 281 -3.68 -5.60 16.26
CA LEU A 281 -4.54 -4.73 17.06
C LEU A 281 -5.99 -5.25 17.05
N THR A 282 -6.86 -4.64 17.86
CA THR A 282 -8.29 -4.99 17.90
C THR A 282 -9.10 -4.08 16.97
N GLY A 283 -10.33 -4.49 16.69
CA GLY A 283 -11.29 -3.67 15.93
C GLY A 283 -10.84 -3.37 14.51
N THR A 284 -11.17 -2.17 14.05
CA THR A 284 -10.79 -1.68 12.72
C THR A 284 -9.29 -1.45 12.57
N CYS A 285 -8.57 -1.24 13.68
CA CYS A 285 -7.12 -1.09 13.67
C CYS A 285 -6.37 -2.40 13.35
N ALA A 286 -7.04 -3.55 13.45
CA ALA A 286 -6.48 -4.84 13.02
C ALA A 286 -6.14 -4.83 11.51
N PHE A 287 -6.86 -4.03 10.72
CA PHE A 287 -6.64 -3.95 9.28
C PHE A 287 -5.43 -3.08 8.95
N GLY A 288 -4.48 -3.68 8.24
CA GLY A 288 -3.31 -2.99 7.72
C GLY A 288 -3.03 -3.29 6.26
N VAL A 289 -2.11 -2.52 5.70
CA VAL A 289 -1.42 -2.85 4.45
C VAL A 289 0.05 -3.05 4.73
N THR A 290 0.64 -4.03 4.07
CA THR A 290 2.07 -4.21 4.12
C THR A 290 2.74 -3.01 3.46
N ALA A 291 3.70 -2.42 4.14
CA ALA A 291 4.55 -1.37 3.60
C ALA A 291 6.00 -1.75 3.86
N CYS A 292 6.92 -1.07 3.17
CA CYS A 292 8.30 -1.16 3.58
C CYS A 292 8.64 -0.09 4.59
N GLU A 293 9.35 -0.50 5.62
CA GLU A 293 9.99 0.39 6.58
C GLU A 293 11.40 -0.15 6.80
N VAL A 294 12.41 0.65 6.47
CA VAL A 294 13.84 0.29 6.57
C VAL A 294 14.16 -1.06 5.90
N GLY A 295 13.58 -1.29 4.73
CA GLY A 295 13.87 -2.48 3.93
C GLY A 295 13.27 -3.80 4.42
N GLN A 296 12.34 -3.74 5.38
CA GLN A 296 11.53 -4.86 5.84
C GLN A 296 10.06 -4.61 5.57
N VAL A 297 9.34 -5.68 5.22
CA VAL A 297 7.88 -5.63 5.06
C VAL A 297 7.26 -5.58 6.45
N VAL A 298 6.62 -4.47 6.78
CA VAL A 298 5.88 -4.24 8.03
C VAL A 298 4.40 -4.10 7.72
N CYS A 299 3.53 -4.53 8.64
CA CYS A 299 2.09 -4.26 8.51
C CYS A 299 1.79 -2.89 9.13
N GLN A 300 1.46 -1.90 8.31
CA GLN A 300 1.06 -0.58 8.77
C GLN A 300 -0.45 -0.53 8.95
N GLU A 301 -0.91 0.01 10.08
CA GLU A 301 -2.33 0.22 10.34
C GLU A 301 -2.93 1.19 9.32
N LEU A 302 -4.12 0.87 8.82
CA LEU A 302 -4.86 1.76 7.92
C LEU A 302 -5.69 2.78 8.66
N PHE A 303 -6.12 2.42 9.87
CA PHE A 303 -7.00 3.23 10.70
C PHE A 303 -6.34 3.49 12.03
N SER A 304 -6.27 4.78 12.39
CA SER A 304 -6.05 5.18 13.76
C SER A 304 -7.38 5.15 14.52
N PRO A 305 -7.38 4.89 15.83
CA PRO A 305 -8.56 4.98 16.69
C PRO A 305 -9.39 6.25 16.45
N GLU A 306 -10.67 6.08 16.13
CA GLU A 306 -11.65 7.17 16.00
C GLU A 306 -12.88 6.91 16.89
N PRO A 307 -13.68 7.93 17.27
CA PRO A 307 -14.85 7.71 18.13
C PRO A 307 -15.89 6.77 17.52
N GLU A 308 -16.47 5.94 18.39
CA GLU A 308 -17.49 4.94 18.04
C GLU A 308 -18.71 5.47 17.29
N GLN A 309 -19.11 4.73 16.26
CA GLN A 309 -20.36 4.89 15.51
C GLN A 309 -21.19 3.64 15.72
N CYS A 310 -22.53 3.76 15.74
CA CYS A 310 -23.39 2.60 15.97
C CYS A 310 -23.55 1.77 14.70
N ASP A 311 -22.51 1.01 14.36
CA ASP A 311 -22.42 0.20 13.14
C ASP A 311 -21.87 -1.22 13.37
N GLY A 312 -21.50 -1.54 14.62
CA GLY A 312 -21.02 -2.85 15.02
C GLY A 312 -19.55 -3.07 14.69
N LEU A 313 -18.79 -1.98 14.54
CA LEU A 313 -17.34 -1.95 14.41
C LEU A 313 -16.72 -1.31 15.65
N ASP A 314 -15.62 -1.88 16.13
CA ASP A 314 -14.75 -1.27 17.14
C ASP A 314 -13.82 -0.28 16.41
N THR A 315 -14.27 0.97 16.37
CA THR A 315 -13.66 2.08 15.61
C THR A 315 -12.58 2.79 16.44
N ASP A 316 -12.70 2.77 17.76
CA ASP A 316 -11.72 3.32 18.69
C ASP A 316 -10.67 2.29 19.15
N CYS A 317 -10.85 1.04 18.72
CA CYS A 317 -9.92 -0.07 18.84
C CYS A 317 -9.60 -0.44 20.29
N ASP A 318 -10.53 -0.21 21.22
CA ASP A 318 -10.36 -0.53 22.62
C ASP A 318 -10.80 -1.97 22.97
N GLY A 319 -11.41 -2.66 22.01
CA GLY A 319 -11.92 -4.02 22.13
C GLY A 319 -13.38 -4.09 22.60
N GLU A 320 -14.10 -2.98 22.63
CA GLU A 320 -15.53 -2.91 22.87
C GLU A 320 -16.24 -2.44 21.60
N LEU A 321 -17.31 -3.11 21.20
CA LEU A 321 -18.10 -2.67 20.06
C LEU A 321 -19.07 -1.55 20.46
N ASP A 322 -19.08 -0.45 19.70
CA ASP A 322 -20.04 0.65 19.80
C ASP A 322 -20.12 1.30 21.21
N ASP A 323 -19.09 1.21 22.05
CA ASP A 323 -19.15 1.74 23.39
C ASP A 323 -19.12 3.28 23.39
N GLY A 324 -20.22 3.88 23.83
CA GLY A 324 -20.39 5.33 23.68
C GLY A 324 -20.77 5.80 22.27
N ALA A 325 -21.07 4.89 21.35
CA ALA A 325 -21.75 5.21 20.10
C ALA A 325 -23.07 5.96 20.37
N THR A 326 -23.34 6.98 19.56
CA THR A 326 -24.56 7.79 19.70
C THR A 326 -25.54 7.51 18.58
N CYS A 327 -26.83 7.43 18.95
CA CYS A 327 -27.92 7.22 18.01
C CYS A 327 -28.85 8.44 17.93
N PRO A 328 -29.46 8.71 16.75
CA PRO A 328 -30.43 9.77 16.60
C PRO A 328 -31.71 9.50 17.41
N ASP A 329 -32.52 10.54 17.62
CA ASP A 329 -33.87 10.45 18.19
C ASP A 329 -33.98 9.76 19.57
N GLN A 330 -32.92 9.80 20.39
CA GLN A 330 -32.84 9.10 21.70
C GLN A 330 -33.01 7.58 21.57
N GLN A 331 -32.63 7.01 20.43
CA GLN A 331 -32.47 5.58 20.28
C GLN A 331 -31.22 5.10 21.02
N ILE A 332 -31.18 3.80 21.28
CA ILE A 332 -30.06 3.14 21.94
C ILE A 332 -29.27 2.40 20.87
N CYS A 333 -27.95 2.51 20.93
CA CYS A 333 -27.10 1.66 20.09
C CYS A 333 -27.11 0.24 20.66
N HIS A 334 -27.53 -0.72 19.84
CA HIS A 334 -27.54 -2.12 20.22
C HIS A 334 -27.30 -2.99 19.00
N ASP A 335 -26.27 -3.84 19.07
CA ASP A 335 -25.82 -4.68 17.97
C ASP A 335 -25.62 -3.89 16.67
N GLY A 336 -24.82 -2.80 16.70
CA GLY A 336 -24.50 -2.01 15.51
C GLY A 336 -25.70 -1.35 14.85
N ARG A 337 -26.80 -1.19 15.58
CA ARG A 337 -28.02 -0.57 15.09
C ARG A 337 -28.65 0.32 16.15
N CYS A 338 -29.14 1.45 15.68
CA CYS A 338 -29.98 2.30 16.50
C CYS A 338 -31.38 1.69 16.62
N VAL A 339 -31.74 1.28 17.84
CA VAL A 339 -33.04 0.68 18.16
C VAL A 339 -33.85 1.57 19.11
N PRO A 340 -35.20 1.54 19.04
CA PRO A 340 -36.03 2.32 19.95
C PRO A 340 -35.85 1.90 21.42
N ASP A 341 -35.74 2.88 22.31
CA ASP A 341 -35.73 2.68 23.76
C ASP A 341 -37.13 2.26 24.25
N CYS A 342 -37.28 1.00 24.67
CA CYS A 342 -38.57 0.45 25.10
C CYS A 342 -39.13 1.09 26.39
N VAL A 343 -38.31 1.76 27.19
CA VAL A 343 -38.73 2.50 28.39
C VAL A 343 -39.30 3.88 28.02
N LEU A 344 -38.80 4.49 26.94
CA LEU A 344 -39.24 5.81 26.48
C LEU A 344 -40.46 5.75 25.54
N VAL A 345 -40.51 4.77 24.64
CA VAL A 345 -41.67 4.57 23.74
C VAL A 345 -42.74 3.68 24.38
N ASN A 346 -43.43 4.25 25.37
CA ASN A 346 -44.40 3.60 26.27
C ASN A 346 -45.73 3.15 25.62
N GLU A 347 -45.74 2.56 24.41
CA GLU A 347 -47.00 2.08 23.80
C GLU A 347 -46.96 0.70 23.10
N PHE A 348 -45.80 0.05 22.84
CA PHE A 348 -45.76 -1.36 22.41
C PHE A 348 -44.48 -2.08 22.91
N ASP A 349 -44.56 -2.60 24.13
CA ASP A 349 -43.56 -3.39 24.85
C ASP A 349 -43.08 -4.61 24.06
N CYS A 350 -42.00 -4.46 23.30
CA CYS A 350 -41.25 -5.57 22.72
C CYS A 350 -42.10 -6.57 21.90
N THR A 351 -41.49 -7.64 21.40
CA THR A 351 -42.27 -8.70 20.71
C THR A 351 -42.87 -9.65 21.75
N VAL A 352 -43.79 -10.54 21.36
CA VAL A 352 -44.39 -11.51 22.31
C VAL A 352 -43.40 -12.49 22.93
N GLU A 353 -42.16 -12.52 22.44
CA GLU A 353 -41.08 -13.40 22.91
C GLU A 353 -39.99 -12.64 23.68
N THR A 354 -40.05 -11.30 23.75
CA THR A 354 -39.05 -10.46 24.42
C THR A 354 -39.67 -9.58 25.50
N VAL A 355 -38.90 -9.21 26.50
CA VAL A 355 -39.31 -8.32 27.61
C VAL A 355 -38.48 -7.05 27.60
N CYS A 356 -39.08 -5.93 27.98
CA CYS A 356 -38.35 -4.66 28.10
C CYS A 356 -37.50 -4.68 29.38
N ASP A 357 -36.19 -4.69 29.21
CA ASP A 357 -35.26 -4.58 30.34
C ASP A 357 -35.11 -3.11 30.75
N SER A 358 -35.65 -2.77 31.92
CA SER A 358 -35.63 -1.40 32.42
C SER A 358 -34.24 -0.83 32.72
N SER A 359 -33.20 -1.69 32.85
CA SER A 359 -31.82 -1.23 33.04
C SER A 359 -31.14 -0.80 31.75
N SER A 360 -31.35 -1.53 30.66
CA SER A 360 -30.72 -1.27 29.37
C SER A 360 -31.61 -0.48 28.40
N GLY A 361 -32.93 -0.42 28.62
CA GLY A 361 -33.87 0.20 27.69
C GLY A 361 -34.17 -0.65 26.45
N LEU A 362 -33.74 -1.92 26.45
CA LEU A 362 -33.78 -2.82 25.30
C LEU A 362 -34.78 -3.95 25.47
N CYS A 363 -35.24 -4.48 24.34
CA CYS A 363 -36.07 -5.68 24.30
C CYS A 363 -35.19 -6.93 24.28
N VAL A 364 -35.13 -7.65 25.40
CA VAL A 364 -34.25 -8.83 25.60
C VAL A 364 -35.04 -10.11 25.81
N ASP A 365 -34.37 -11.26 25.72
CA ASP A 365 -34.95 -12.55 26.13
C ASP A 365 -35.35 -12.49 27.62
N PRO A 366 -36.47 -13.11 28.06
CA PRO A 366 -36.88 -13.13 29.47
C PRO A 366 -35.81 -13.66 30.44
N GLY A 367 -34.94 -14.56 29.98
CA GLY A 367 -33.81 -15.06 30.75
C GLY A 367 -32.66 -14.05 30.90
N CYS A 368 -32.64 -12.98 30.10
CA CYS A 368 -31.60 -11.95 30.05
C CYS A 368 -32.01 -10.62 30.73
N GLU A 369 -33.24 -10.51 31.24
CA GLU A 369 -33.70 -9.33 31.99
C GLU A 369 -32.79 -9.07 33.22
N GLY A 370 -32.21 -7.87 33.30
CA GLY A 370 -31.25 -7.49 34.34
C GLY A 370 -29.89 -8.21 34.31
N GLN A 371 -29.58 -8.95 33.24
CA GLN A 371 -28.25 -9.52 33.03
C GLN A 371 -27.37 -8.53 32.26
N SER A 372 -26.12 -8.40 32.70
CA SER A 372 -25.07 -7.70 31.97
C SER A 372 -23.99 -8.72 31.64
N CYS A 373 -23.69 -8.84 30.36
CA CYS A 373 -22.65 -9.72 29.88
C CYS A 373 -21.30 -9.00 29.83
N PRO A 374 -20.19 -9.74 29.94
CA PRO A 374 -18.87 -9.21 29.63
C PRO A 374 -18.84 -8.56 28.25
N PRO A 375 -17.87 -7.67 28.02
CA PRO A 375 -17.64 -7.13 26.69
C PRO A 375 -17.45 -8.20 25.61
N ASP A 376 -17.86 -7.87 24.38
CA ASP A 376 -17.94 -8.76 23.21
C ASP A 376 -18.81 -10.02 23.38
N SER A 377 -19.74 -10.01 24.34
CA SER A 377 -20.67 -11.12 24.54
C SER A 377 -22.13 -10.67 24.61
N VAL A 378 -23.01 -11.45 23.97
CA VAL A 378 -24.45 -11.22 23.95
C VAL A 378 -25.13 -12.22 24.90
N CYS A 379 -26.13 -11.76 25.65
CA CYS A 379 -26.95 -12.67 26.43
C CYS A 379 -27.93 -13.41 25.51
N ARG A 380 -27.81 -14.74 25.42
CA ARG A 380 -28.73 -15.61 24.68
C ARG A 380 -29.27 -16.67 25.63
N ALA A 381 -30.60 -16.75 25.77
CA ALA A 381 -31.29 -17.70 26.65
C ALA A 381 -30.78 -17.70 28.13
N GLY A 382 -30.33 -16.55 28.61
CA GLY A 382 -29.82 -16.36 29.97
C GLY A 382 -28.34 -16.74 30.18
N GLU A 383 -27.60 -17.05 29.11
CA GLU A 383 -26.15 -17.27 29.13
C GLU A 383 -25.44 -16.21 28.28
N CYS A 384 -24.28 -15.72 28.74
CA CYS A 384 -23.43 -14.84 27.94
C CYS A 384 -22.61 -15.68 26.97
N VAL A 385 -22.86 -15.51 25.67
CA VAL A 385 -22.16 -16.21 24.59
C VAL A 385 -21.42 -15.19 23.73
N THR A 386 -20.27 -15.57 23.18
CA THR A 386 -19.63 -14.73 22.18
C THR A 386 -20.45 -14.83 20.89
N PRO A 387 -20.94 -13.71 20.31
CA PRO A 387 -21.95 -13.75 19.24
C PRO A 387 -21.52 -14.57 18.01
N CYS A 388 -20.21 -14.62 17.76
CA CYS A 388 -19.58 -15.30 16.64
C CYS A 388 -18.87 -16.61 17.02
N GLU A 389 -19.05 -17.10 18.25
CA GLU A 389 -18.54 -18.42 18.65
C GLU A 389 -19.20 -19.51 17.78
N ASP A 390 -18.39 -20.34 17.12
CA ASP A 390 -18.78 -21.41 16.18
C ASP A 390 -19.52 -20.97 14.89
N VAL A 391 -19.68 -19.67 14.64
CA VAL A 391 -20.22 -19.16 13.37
C VAL A 391 -19.12 -19.18 12.30
N VAL A 392 -19.39 -19.87 11.19
CA VAL A 392 -18.54 -19.84 10.00
C VAL A 392 -19.36 -19.22 8.88
N CYS A 393 -19.05 -17.97 8.54
CA CYS A 393 -19.82 -17.27 7.53
C CYS A 393 -19.53 -17.81 6.11
N PRO A 394 -20.50 -17.67 5.18
CA PRO A 394 -20.30 -17.99 3.78
C PRO A 394 -19.13 -17.19 3.20
N TRP A 395 -18.54 -17.67 2.11
CA TRP A 395 -17.40 -17.01 1.47
C TRP A 395 -17.66 -15.52 1.19
N GLY A 396 -16.70 -14.67 1.53
CA GLY A 396 -16.79 -13.20 1.36
C GLY A 396 -17.67 -12.47 2.37
N ARG A 397 -18.08 -13.13 3.47
CA ARG A 397 -18.83 -12.52 4.58
C ARG A 397 -18.12 -12.69 5.91
N SER A 398 -18.30 -11.72 6.79
CA SER A 398 -17.69 -11.69 8.12
C SER A 398 -18.76 -11.78 9.19
N CYS A 399 -18.46 -12.53 10.26
CA CYS A 399 -19.36 -12.57 11.41
C CYS A 399 -19.20 -11.29 12.21
N ARG A 400 -20.25 -10.47 12.29
CA ARG A 400 -20.33 -9.30 13.15
C ARG A 400 -21.58 -9.43 14.01
N LEU A 401 -21.40 -9.34 15.33
CA LEU A 401 -22.52 -9.38 16.30
C LEU A 401 -23.46 -10.59 16.14
N GLY A 402 -22.89 -11.75 15.76
CA GLY A 402 -23.65 -12.98 15.58
C GLY A 402 -24.51 -13.04 14.34
N ALA A 403 -24.24 -12.17 13.36
CA ALA A 403 -24.78 -12.23 12.01
C ALA A 403 -23.65 -12.33 10.97
N CYS A 404 -23.89 -13.06 9.89
CA CYS A 404 -23.00 -13.05 8.73
C CYS A 404 -23.35 -11.88 7.83
N VAL A 405 -22.62 -10.79 8.00
CA VAL A 405 -22.81 -9.56 7.21
C VAL A 405 -21.82 -9.55 6.06
N ASP A 406 -22.20 -8.86 4.99
CA ASP A 406 -21.24 -8.41 3.99
C ASP A 406 -20.80 -7.02 4.41
N PRO A 407 -19.56 -6.86 4.89
CA PRO A 407 -19.05 -5.57 5.33
C PRO A 407 -19.12 -4.46 4.26
N CYS A 408 -19.14 -4.85 2.99
CA CYS A 408 -19.19 -3.95 1.85
C CYS A 408 -20.62 -3.67 1.36
N GLU A 409 -21.62 -4.29 1.97
CA GLU A 409 -23.02 -4.04 1.65
C GLU A 409 -23.41 -2.62 2.08
N GLY A 410 -23.47 -1.71 1.08
CA GLY A 410 -23.79 -0.30 1.29
C GLY A 410 -22.57 0.63 1.34
N ALA A 411 -21.36 0.11 1.20
CA ALA A 411 -20.15 0.93 1.10
C ALA A 411 -20.14 1.74 -0.21
N GLU A 412 -19.93 3.05 -0.12
CA GLU A 412 -19.78 3.95 -1.27
C GLU A 412 -18.30 4.34 -1.42
N CYS A 413 -17.54 3.53 -2.14
CA CYS A 413 -16.13 3.82 -2.41
C CYS A 413 -15.96 4.83 -3.56
N ALA A 414 -14.88 5.61 -3.51
CA ALA A 414 -14.56 6.57 -4.55
C ALA A 414 -14.24 5.87 -5.88
N GLN A 415 -14.20 6.65 -6.97
CA GLN A 415 -13.86 6.09 -8.27
C GLN A 415 -12.45 5.47 -8.24
N GLY A 416 -12.35 4.19 -8.63
CA GLY A 416 -11.09 3.45 -8.64
C GLY A 416 -10.83 2.71 -7.33
N GLU A 417 -11.70 2.83 -6.32
CA GLU A 417 -11.60 2.08 -5.08
C GLU A 417 -12.48 0.82 -5.10
N VAL A 418 -12.04 -0.20 -4.37
CA VAL A 418 -12.73 -1.48 -4.16
C VAL A 418 -12.93 -1.67 -2.67
N CYS A 419 -14.15 -2.02 -2.27
CA CYS A 419 -14.42 -2.35 -0.88
C CYS A 419 -13.88 -3.73 -0.52
N ARG A 420 -13.16 -3.84 0.59
CA ARG A 420 -12.76 -5.11 1.22
C ARG A 420 -12.99 -4.99 2.71
N GLU A 421 -13.71 -5.92 3.32
CA GLU A 421 -14.05 -5.89 4.76
C GLU A 421 -14.74 -4.60 5.25
N GLY A 422 -15.44 -3.89 4.34
CA GLY A 422 -16.17 -2.65 4.65
C GLY A 422 -15.32 -1.39 4.53
N ILE A 423 -14.08 -1.56 4.06
CA ILE A 423 -13.11 -0.50 3.88
C ILE A 423 -12.86 -0.30 2.39
N CYS A 424 -12.82 0.96 1.95
CA CYS A 424 -12.50 1.31 0.57
C CYS A 424 -10.99 1.38 0.37
N PHE A 425 -10.47 0.48 -0.45
CA PHE A 425 -9.07 0.45 -0.87
C PHE A 425 -8.94 1.01 -2.27
N SER A 426 -7.85 1.69 -2.61
CA SER A 426 -7.51 1.90 -4.01
C SER A 426 -7.42 0.52 -4.70
N GLY A 427 -8.16 0.31 -5.78
CA GLY A 427 -8.20 -0.98 -6.48
C GLY A 427 -6.85 -1.31 -7.11
N CYS A 428 -6.57 -2.59 -7.37
CA CYS A 428 -5.26 -3.05 -7.83
C CYS A 428 -4.78 -2.44 -9.16
N GLY A 429 -5.71 -1.90 -9.96
CA GLY A 429 -5.42 -1.20 -11.22
C GLY A 429 -5.17 0.29 -11.05
N GLN A 430 -5.26 0.81 -9.81
CA GLN A 430 -4.96 2.19 -9.49
C GLN A 430 -3.54 2.33 -8.94
N CYS A 431 -2.98 3.53 -9.15
CA CYS A 431 -1.80 3.96 -8.42
C CYS A 431 -2.07 3.92 -6.91
N ASN A 432 -1.15 3.36 -6.13
CA ASN A 432 -1.32 3.10 -4.70
C ASN A 432 -2.44 2.08 -4.38
N GLY A 433 -2.81 1.26 -5.36
CA GLY A 433 -3.79 0.20 -5.20
C GLY A 433 -3.26 -1.00 -4.44
N VAL A 434 -4.17 -1.75 -3.82
CA VAL A 434 -3.85 -3.03 -3.19
C VAL A 434 -3.26 -4.01 -4.19
N VAL A 435 -2.13 -4.61 -3.83
CA VAL A 435 -1.47 -5.63 -4.62
C VAL A 435 -2.22 -6.95 -4.45
N CYS A 436 -2.50 -7.61 -5.57
CA CYS A 436 -3.14 -8.92 -5.56
C CYS A 436 -2.23 -9.99 -4.97
N GLU A 437 -2.79 -10.81 -4.08
CA GLU A 437 -2.10 -11.95 -3.51
C GLU A 437 -1.59 -12.91 -4.60
N ALA A 438 -0.54 -13.67 -4.26
CA ALA A 438 0.08 -14.57 -5.23
C ALA A 438 -0.93 -15.57 -5.80
N GLY A 439 -1.05 -15.58 -7.13
CA GLY A 439 -1.99 -16.44 -7.87
C GLY A 439 -3.26 -15.72 -8.35
N LEU A 440 -3.48 -14.48 -7.93
CA LEU A 440 -4.57 -13.63 -8.42
C LEU A 440 -4.04 -12.59 -9.42
N ASP A 441 -4.82 -12.35 -10.48
CA ASP A 441 -4.57 -11.31 -11.47
C ASP A 441 -5.37 -10.05 -11.12
N CYS A 442 -4.79 -8.89 -11.42
CA CYS A 442 -5.51 -7.64 -11.29
C CYS A 442 -6.43 -7.42 -12.51
N ASP A 443 -7.75 -7.41 -12.29
CA ASP A 443 -8.68 -6.87 -13.26
C ASP A 443 -8.60 -5.33 -13.21
N THR A 444 -7.83 -4.76 -14.14
CA THR A 444 -7.61 -3.30 -14.20
C THR A 444 -8.88 -2.51 -14.52
N ALA A 445 -9.95 -3.15 -15.01
CA ALA A 445 -11.22 -2.48 -15.28
C ALA A 445 -12.06 -2.30 -14.00
N THR A 446 -12.04 -3.28 -13.11
CA THR A 446 -12.80 -3.27 -11.84
C THR A 446 -11.95 -2.83 -10.64
N GLY A 447 -10.63 -3.02 -10.72
CA GLY A 447 -9.70 -2.88 -9.60
C GLY A 447 -9.69 -4.08 -8.66
N GLU A 448 -10.39 -5.18 -9.01
CA GLU A 448 -10.47 -6.39 -8.19
C GLU A 448 -9.34 -7.37 -8.51
N CYS A 449 -8.94 -8.13 -7.48
CA CYS A 449 -8.03 -9.25 -7.64
C CYS A 449 -8.85 -10.50 -7.93
N VAL A 450 -8.68 -11.05 -9.13
CA VAL A 450 -9.48 -12.16 -9.65
C VAL A 450 -8.61 -13.39 -9.87
N ASP A 451 -9.15 -14.58 -9.62
CA ASP A 451 -8.45 -15.82 -9.96
C ASP A 451 -8.44 -16.00 -11.49
N PRO A 452 -7.27 -16.03 -12.15
CA PRO A 452 -7.16 -16.16 -13.59
C PRO A 452 -7.71 -17.49 -14.13
N SER A 453 -7.89 -18.48 -13.26
CA SER A 453 -8.49 -19.77 -13.59
C SER A 453 -10.00 -19.68 -13.84
N CYS A 454 -10.65 -18.60 -13.38
CA CYS A 454 -12.06 -18.29 -13.62
C CYS A 454 -12.24 -16.88 -14.23
N PRO A 455 -11.80 -16.63 -15.47
CA PRO A 455 -11.72 -15.28 -16.06
C PRO A 455 -13.08 -14.59 -16.28
N ASP A 456 -14.17 -15.36 -16.36
CA ASP A 456 -15.53 -14.83 -16.46
C ASP A 456 -16.24 -14.72 -15.09
N GLY A 457 -15.51 -15.02 -14.00
CA GLY A 457 -16.07 -15.16 -12.65
C GLY A 457 -16.93 -16.40 -12.47
N CYS A 458 -17.63 -16.46 -11.33
CA CYS A 458 -18.55 -17.54 -10.98
C CYS A 458 -20.00 -17.05 -10.91
N GLU A 459 -20.95 -17.98 -10.99
CA GLU A 459 -22.37 -17.66 -10.82
C GLU A 459 -22.69 -17.14 -9.42
N ALA A 460 -23.78 -16.38 -9.28
CA ALA A 460 -24.15 -15.78 -8.01
C ALA A 460 -24.32 -16.84 -6.91
N GLY A 461 -23.62 -16.65 -5.79
CA GLY A 461 -23.57 -17.62 -4.68
C GLY A 461 -22.46 -18.67 -4.82
N ALA A 462 -21.56 -18.53 -5.79
CA ALA A 462 -20.36 -19.34 -5.92
C ALA A 462 -19.09 -18.46 -6.02
N HIS A 463 -17.95 -19.03 -5.66
CA HIS A 463 -16.62 -18.40 -5.74
C HIS A 463 -15.65 -19.32 -6.49
N CYS A 464 -14.57 -18.76 -7.04
CA CYS A 464 -13.55 -19.55 -7.72
C CYS A 464 -12.60 -20.16 -6.69
N GLU A 465 -12.38 -21.46 -6.78
CA GLU A 465 -11.34 -22.19 -6.05
C GLU A 465 -10.64 -23.12 -7.04
N ASP A 466 -9.36 -22.87 -7.33
CA ASP A 466 -8.52 -23.65 -8.25
C ASP A 466 -9.17 -23.93 -9.62
N GLY A 467 -9.83 -22.92 -10.19
CA GLY A 467 -10.49 -23.01 -11.51
C GLY A 467 -11.84 -23.73 -11.50
N SER A 468 -12.41 -24.01 -10.33
CA SER A 468 -13.77 -24.53 -10.17
C SER A 468 -14.64 -23.52 -9.41
N CYS A 469 -15.87 -23.32 -9.87
CA CYS A 469 -16.84 -22.54 -9.10
C CYS A 469 -17.43 -23.41 -7.98
N VAL A 470 -17.08 -23.07 -6.75
CA VAL A 470 -17.50 -23.74 -5.51
C VAL A 470 -18.61 -22.92 -4.86
N ASP A 471 -19.63 -23.60 -4.34
CA ASP A 471 -20.75 -22.97 -3.63
C ASP A 471 -20.21 -22.16 -2.44
N SER A 472 -20.53 -20.87 -2.36
CA SER A 472 -20.10 -19.99 -1.26
C SER A 472 -20.67 -20.42 0.10
N CYS A 473 -21.69 -21.29 0.12
CA CYS A 473 -22.22 -21.93 1.33
C CYS A 473 -21.44 -23.17 1.77
N GLU A 474 -20.47 -23.66 1.00
CA GLU A 474 -19.69 -24.84 1.37
C GLU A 474 -18.90 -24.58 2.66
N GLY A 475 -19.16 -25.40 3.70
CA GLY A 475 -18.52 -25.25 5.03
C GLY A 475 -19.13 -24.19 5.95
N ALA A 476 -20.12 -23.41 5.48
CA ALA A 476 -20.75 -22.36 6.28
C ALA A 476 -21.60 -22.94 7.44
N ARG A 477 -21.47 -22.32 8.61
CA ARG A 477 -22.28 -22.56 9.82
C ARG A 477 -22.93 -21.24 10.22
N CYS A 478 -24.15 -21.05 9.73
CA CYS A 478 -24.92 -19.84 9.97
C CYS A 478 -25.42 -19.73 11.43
N PRO A 479 -25.67 -18.50 11.91
CA PRO A 479 -26.24 -18.24 13.23
C PRO A 479 -27.58 -18.95 13.49
N ASP A 480 -27.96 -19.07 14.77
CA ASP A 480 -29.08 -19.89 15.24
C ASP A 480 -30.37 -19.73 14.43
N GLY A 481 -30.86 -20.85 13.88
CA GLY A 481 -32.10 -20.92 13.12
C GLY A 481 -32.00 -20.48 11.66
N GLN A 482 -30.84 -20.00 11.21
CA GLN A 482 -30.60 -19.62 9.81
C GLN A 482 -30.02 -20.78 8.99
N ALA A 483 -30.29 -20.77 7.68
CA ALA A 483 -29.68 -21.68 6.72
C ALA A 483 -28.87 -20.87 5.70
N CYS A 484 -27.76 -21.43 5.20
CA CYS A 484 -27.06 -20.80 4.10
C CYS A 484 -27.80 -21.05 2.78
N SER A 485 -28.05 -19.98 2.03
CA SER A 485 -28.64 -20.03 0.69
C SER A 485 -28.03 -18.91 -0.17
N GLY A 486 -27.51 -19.26 -1.35
CA GLY A 486 -26.92 -18.28 -2.29
C GLY A 486 -25.77 -17.46 -1.71
N GLY A 487 -24.93 -18.08 -0.87
CA GLY A 487 -23.83 -17.41 -0.18
C GLY A 487 -24.27 -16.47 0.96
N ARG A 488 -25.49 -16.59 1.47
CA ARG A 488 -26.00 -15.77 2.58
C ARG A 488 -26.66 -16.61 3.65
N CYS A 489 -26.52 -16.23 4.91
CA CYS A 489 -27.30 -16.81 6.00
C CYS A 489 -28.68 -16.16 6.02
N VAL A 490 -29.73 -16.96 5.78
CA VAL A 490 -31.12 -16.51 5.70
C VAL A 490 -31.96 -17.14 6.80
N GLY A 491 -32.80 -16.33 7.45
CA GLY A 491 -33.71 -16.78 8.50
C GLY A 491 -35.06 -17.31 7.97
N PRO A 492 -35.84 -18.00 8.81
CA PRO A 492 -37.19 -18.44 8.46
C PRO A 492 -38.11 -17.23 8.25
N GLY A 493 -38.42 -16.91 6.99
CA GLY A 493 -39.27 -15.79 6.59
C GLY A 493 -38.58 -14.73 5.73
N ASP A 494 -37.28 -14.87 5.46
CA ASP A 494 -36.55 -13.99 4.53
C ASP A 494 -37.00 -14.25 3.08
N PRO A 495 -37.18 -13.24 2.20
CA PRO A 495 -37.74 -13.41 0.86
C PRO A 495 -36.85 -14.21 -0.12
N GLY A 496 -35.71 -14.74 0.32
CA GLY A 496 -34.80 -15.58 -0.47
C GLY A 496 -35.02 -17.09 -0.34
N ALA A 497 -35.92 -17.54 0.54
CA ALA A 497 -36.27 -18.95 0.66
C ALA A 497 -37.33 -19.34 -0.38
N ASP A 498 -36.91 -19.63 -1.61
CA ASP A 498 -37.73 -20.40 -2.55
C ASP A 498 -37.87 -21.84 -2.04
N GLY A 499 -38.68 -21.99 -1.00
CA GLY A 499 -39.07 -23.25 -0.41
C GLY A 499 -39.99 -24.01 -1.34
N GLY A 500 -39.44 -24.91 -2.13
CA GLY A 500 -40.18 -26.03 -2.72
C GLY A 500 -40.71 -26.95 -1.63
N VAL A 501 -41.83 -26.58 -0.98
CA VAL A 501 -42.49 -27.41 0.01
C VAL A 501 -43.18 -28.57 -0.72
N GLY A 502 -42.54 -29.75 -0.66
CA GLY A 502 -43.12 -31.02 -1.07
C GLY A 502 -44.30 -31.39 -0.16
N GLY A 503 -45.51 -31.06 -0.59
CA GLY A 503 -46.75 -31.58 0.00
C GLY A 503 -47.09 -32.95 -0.58
N GLU A 504 -47.02 -33.98 0.25
CA GLU A 504 -47.60 -35.30 -0.01
C GLU A 504 -49.08 -35.21 -0.38
N GLY A 505 -49.41 -35.64 -1.59
CA GLY A 505 -50.77 -35.82 -2.09
C GLY A 505 -50.83 -37.02 -3.04
N ASP A 506 -51.35 -38.14 -2.53
CA ASP A 506 -51.61 -39.36 -3.29
C ASP A 506 -52.67 -39.15 -4.39
N GLY A 507 -52.35 -39.62 -5.61
CA GLY A 507 -53.30 -40.37 -6.45
C GLY A 507 -53.91 -39.70 -7.70
N GLY A 508 -53.27 -39.90 -8.86
CA GLY A 508 -53.95 -39.88 -10.17
C GLY A 508 -53.00 -39.98 -11.38
N PRO A 509 -53.08 -41.02 -12.24
CA PRO A 509 -52.11 -41.20 -13.31
C PRO A 509 -52.53 -40.54 -14.64
N GLY A 510 -51.57 -39.82 -15.23
CA GLY A 510 -51.19 -39.94 -16.64
C GLY A 510 -51.95 -39.10 -17.68
N SER A 511 -51.26 -38.12 -18.26
CA SER A 511 -51.09 -37.99 -19.72
C SER A 511 -49.97 -37.00 -20.06
N ALA A 512 -49.23 -37.36 -21.10
CA ALA A 512 -48.01 -36.74 -21.58
C ALA A 512 -48.20 -35.31 -22.13
N GLY A 513 -47.13 -34.52 -22.05
CA GLY A 513 -46.93 -33.27 -22.79
C GLY A 513 -45.48 -32.82 -22.68
N GLU A 514 -44.73 -32.95 -23.78
CA GLU A 514 -43.40 -32.37 -24.01
C GLU A 514 -43.33 -30.87 -23.65
N GLY A 515 -42.20 -30.48 -23.05
CA GLY A 515 -41.91 -29.10 -22.63
C GLY A 515 -41.32 -28.22 -23.72
N ASP A 516 -41.44 -26.91 -23.49
CA ASP A 516 -40.52 -25.86 -23.96
C ASP A 516 -40.75 -24.59 -23.12
N ASP A 517 -39.89 -24.35 -22.12
CA ASP A 517 -39.76 -23.07 -21.42
C ASP A 517 -38.27 -22.71 -21.42
N THR A 518 -37.90 -21.68 -22.20
CA THR A 518 -36.70 -20.88 -21.95
C THR A 518 -37.12 -19.49 -21.53
N ALA A 519 -37.23 -19.27 -20.23
CA ALA A 519 -37.20 -17.95 -19.61
C ALA A 519 -35.84 -17.79 -18.92
N SER A 520 -34.89 -17.14 -19.61
CA SER A 520 -33.63 -16.68 -19.01
C SER A 520 -33.79 -15.23 -18.54
N CYS A 521 -33.69 -14.97 -17.24
CA CYS A 521 -33.38 -13.65 -16.71
C CYS A 521 -31.86 -13.55 -16.55
N ALA A 522 -31.20 -12.97 -17.56
CA ALA A 522 -29.81 -12.54 -17.49
C ALA A 522 -29.79 -11.01 -17.41
N CYS A 523 -29.23 -10.46 -16.33
CA CYS A 523 -28.90 -9.03 -16.25
C CYS A 523 -27.64 -8.77 -17.09
N ARG A 524 -27.86 -8.47 -18.38
CA ARG A 524 -26.82 -7.86 -19.24
C ARG A 524 -26.79 -6.36 -19.00
N HIS A 525 -25.63 -5.85 -18.57
CA HIS A 525 -25.32 -4.43 -18.66
C HIS A 525 -25.40 -3.97 -20.11
N ALA A 526 -26.35 -3.09 -20.40
CA ALA A 526 -26.45 -2.41 -21.68
C ALA A 526 -25.43 -1.26 -21.72
N GLY A 527 -24.44 -1.39 -22.62
CA GLY A 527 -23.61 -0.26 -23.03
C GLY A 527 -24.50 0.86 -23.58
N MET A 528 -24.51 2.00 -22.89
CA MET A 528 -25.12 3.22 -23.40
C MET A 528 -24.26 3.78 -24.54
N THR A 529 -24.68 3.50 -25.78
CA THR A 529 -24.29 4.31 -26.93
C THR A 529 -25.17 5.56 -26.94
N SER A 530 -24.62 6.71 -26.54
CA SER A 530 -25.31 7.99 -26.71
C SER A 530 -25.24 8.41 -28.18
N LYS A 531 -26.39 8.35 -28.87
CA LYS A 531 -26.63 9.16 -30.06
C LYS A 531 -26.84 10.60 -29.60
N GLN A 532 -25.79 11.42 -29.59
CA GLN A 532 -25.96 12.86 -29.48
C GLN A 532 -26.46 13.43 -30.81
N SER A 533 -27.65 14.01 -30.71
CA SER A 533 -28.27 14.89 -31.69
C SER A 533 -27.40 16.12 -31.97
N THR A 534 -27.17 16.35 -33.27
CA THR A 534 -26.82 17.62 -33.88
C THR A 534 -27.69 18.76 -33.33
N GLU A 535 -27.08 19.74 -32.67
CA GLU A 535 -27.40 21.19 -32.65
C GLU A 535 -26.82 21.86 -31.39
N ALA A 536 -25.61 22.44 -31.49
CA ALA A 536 -25.14 23.59 -30.69
C ALA A 536 -23.69 23.98 -31.05
N ALA A 537 -23.39 24.16 -32.33
CA ALA A 537 -22.18 24.86 -32.76
C ALA A 537 -22.57 26.31 -33.08
N ILE A 538 -22.49 27.21 -32.10
CA ILE A 538 -22.34 28.67 -32.19
C ILE A 538 -22.42 29.14 -30.72
N VAL A 539 -21.28 29.46 -30.09
CA VAL A 539 -21.10 30.51 -29.06
C VAL A 539 -19.62 30.63 -28.67
N LEU A 540 -18.78 29.59 -28.86
CA LEU A 540 -17.35 29.64 -28.51
C LEU A 540 -16.45 30.26 -29.60
N ALA A 541 -16.87 31.39 -30.18
CA ALA A 541 -16.04 32.20 -31.10
C ALA A 541 -15.99 33.69 -30.71
N ALA A 542 -16.60 34.08 -29.59
CA ALA A 542 -16.69 35.49 -29.18
C ALA A 542 -15.69 35.92 -28.08
N VAL A 543 -14.98 35.00 -27.42
CA VAL A 543 -14.09 35.34 -26.29
C VAL A 543 -12.63 35.53 -26.71
N LEU A 544 -12.15 34.89 -27.78
CA LEU A 544 -10.77 35.08 -28.27
C LEU A 544 -10.54 36.37 -29.10
N ALA A 545 -11.59 37.06 -29.55
CA ALA A 545 -11.46 38.29 -30.32
C ALA A 545 -11.28 39.57 -29.46
N PHE A 546 -11.51 39.49 -28.14
CA PHE A 546 -11.43 40.66 -27.25
C PHE A 546 -10.09 40.80 -26.50
N ALA A 547 -9.28 39.73 -26.42
CA ALA A 547 -7.97 39.76 -25.77
C ALA A 547 -6.83 40.30 -26.68
N LEU A 548 -6.99 40.24 -28.00
CA LEU A 548 -5.95 40.69 -28.96
C LEU A 548 -6.08 42.15 -29.43
N ARG A 549 -7.08 42.91 -28.93
CA ARG A 549 -7.26 44.34 -29.28
C ARG A 549 -6.75 45.34 -28.25
N ARG A 550 -6.19 44.90 -27.11
CA ARG A 550 -5.65 45.81 -26.07
C ARG A 550 -4.13 45.96 -26.05
N ARG A 551 -3.38 45.27 -26.92
CA ARG A 551 -1.90 45.36 -26.97
C ARG A 551 -1.31 46.24 -28.08
N ALA A 552 -2.15 47.03 -28.76
CA ALA A 552 -1.71 47.96 -29.83
C ALA A 552 -2.31 49.36 -29.65
N ARG A 553 -1.90 50.07 -28.57
CA ARG A 553 -1.92 51.54 -28.45
C ARG A 553 -1.32 51.94 -27.10
N GLY A 554 -0.05 52.34 -27.12
CA GLY A 554 0.65 52.84 -25.93
C GLY A 554 2.11 53.12 -26.19
N GLY A 555 2.39 54.06 -27.10
CA GLY A 555 3.73 54.64 -27.29
C GLY A 555 3.59 56.11 -27.69
N GLY A 556 4.28 56.99 -26.97
CA GLY A 556 4.52 58.40 -27.31
C GLY A 556 3.80 59.44 -26.45
N ASP A 557 4.36 59.77 -25.28
CA ASP A 557 5.04 61.06 -25.00
C ASP A 557 5.72 61.02 -23.63
#